data_AF-A0A842PHI6-F1
#
_entry.id   AF-A0A842PHI6-F1
#
_cell.length_a   1.000
_cell.length_b   1.000
_cell.length_c   1.000
_cell.angle_alpha   90.00
_cell.angle_beta   90.00
_cell.angle_gamma   90.00
#
_symmetry.space_group_name_H-M   'P 1'
#
loop_
_entity.id
_entity.type
_entity.pdbx_description
1 polymer ?
#
loop_
_entity_poly.entity_id
_entity_poly.type
_entity_poly.pdbx_seq_one_letter_code
_entity_poly.pdbx_strand_id
1 'polypeptide(L)' 'MERLKIVLEGLKEYQPERIILFGSYARGEADEYSDLEILEGV' A
#
# COMPACT_ATOMS: atom_id res chain seq x y z
N MET A 1 -3.80 7.87 5.23
CA MET A 1 -3.48 6.71 6.10
C MET A 1 -4.63 5.71 6.25
N GLU A 2 -5.88 6.16 6.39
CA GLU A 2 -7.04 5.24 6.47
C GLU A 2 -7.23 4.38 5.20
N ARG A 3 -7.07 4.98 4.01
CA ARG A 3 -7.11 4.25 2.72
C ARG A 3 -6.07 3.13 2.62
N LEU A 4 -4.83 3.39 3.05
CA LEU A 4 -3.76 2.38 3.05
C LEU A 4 -4.11 1.19 3.96
N LYS A 5 -4.70 1.44 5.13
CA LYS A 5 -5.14 0.37 6.03
C LYS A 5 -6.18 -0.53 5.37
N ILE A 6 -7.19 0.05 4.70
CA ILE A 6 -8.23 -0.73 4.02
C ILE A 6 -7.61 -1.67 2.97
N VAL A 7 -6.68 -1.15 2.16
CA VAL A 7 -6.01 -1.96 1.13
C VAL A 7 -5.16 -3.06 1.76
N LEU A 8 -4.40 -2.75 2.81
CA LEU A 8 -3.57 -3.74 3.50
C LEU A 8 -4.41 -4.85 4.16
N GLU A 9 -5.55 -4.52 4.76
CA GLU A 9 -6.45 -5.55 5.31
C GLU A 9 -7.00 -6.48 4.23
N GLY A 10 -7.36 -5.96 3.05
CA GLY A 10 -7.79 -6.79 1.93
C GLY A 10 -6.67 -7.70 1.38
N LEU A 11 -5.44 -7.20 1.27
CA LEU A 11 -4.31 -7.98 0.77
C LEU A 11 -3.89 -9.10 1.74
N LYS A 12 -4.10 -8.95 3.04
CA LYS A 12 -3.77 -10.01 4.02
C LYS A 12 -4.52 -11.32 3.79
N GLU A 13 -5.70 -11.27 3.17
CA GLU A 13 -6.49 -12.48 2.84
C GLU A 13 -5.74 -13.43 1.89
N TYR A 14 -4.83 -12.89 1.08
CA TYR A 14 -4.03 -13.65 0.12
C TYR A 14 -2.76 -14.26 0.74
N GLN A 15 -2.48 -14.00 2.03
CA GLN A 15 -1.28 -14.45 2.73
C GLN A 15 0.03 -14.19 1.97
N PRO A 16 0.28 -12.95 1.50
CA PRO A 16 1.46 -12.65 0.72
C PRO A 16 2.73 -12.85 1.56
N GLU A 17 3.80 -13.36 0.94
CA GLU A 17 5.10 -13.45 1.60
C GLU A 17 5.61 -12.04 1.95
N ARG A 18 5.33 -11.07 1.07
CA ARG A 18 5.75 -9.68 1.22
C ARG A 18 4.79 -8.73 0.51
N ILE A 19 4.55 -7.58 1.15
CA ILE A 19 3.91 -6.41 0.54
C ILE A 19 4.94 -5.30 0.49
N ILE A 20 5.13 -4.67 -0.66
CA ILE A 20 6.04 -3.53 -0.81
C ILE A 20 5.23 -2.30 -1.24
N LEU A 21 5.35 -1.23 -0.44
CA LEU A 21 4.76 0.08 -0.70
C LEU A 21 5.80 0.99 -1.38
N PHE A 22 5.40 1.65 -2.46
CA PHE A 22 6.24 2.59 -3.20
C PHE A 22 5.61 3.99 -3.27
N GLY A 23 6.24 4.88 -4.03
CA GLY A 23 5.68 6.18 -4.33
C GLY A 23 5.72 7.19 -3.18
N SER A 24 4.92 8.24 -3.32
CA SER A 24 4.86 9.37 -2.38
C SER A 24 4.44 8.94 -0.96
N TYR A 25 3.59 7.92 -0.84
CA TYR A 25 3.21 7.33 0.45
C TYR A 25 4.38 6.70 1.20
N ALA A 26 5.31 6.06 0.49
CA ALA A 26 6.51 5.49 1.11
C ALA A 26 7.51 6.57 1.58
N ARG A 27 7.53 7.72 0.90
CA ARG A 27 8.45 8.84 1.21
C ARG A 27 7.88 9.87 2.19
N GLY A 28 6.61 9.76 2.56
CA GLY A 28 5.93 10.76 3.40
C GLY A 28 5.59 12.07 2.65
N GLU A 29 5.58 12.02 1.32
CA GLU A 29 5.32 13.15 0.43
C GLU A 29 3.89 13.12 -0.15
N ALA A 30 3.07 12.17 0.26
CA ALA A 30 1.72 12.00 -0.27
C ALA A 30 0.80 13.16 0.15
N ASP A 31 0.06 13.68 -0.84
CA ASP A 31 -0.98 14.69 -0.70
C ASP A 31 -2.36 14.13 -1.10
N GLU A 32 -3.36 14.99 -1.17
CA GLU A 32 -4.74 14.61 -1.52
C GLU A 32 -4.90 14.10 -2.96
N TYR A 33 -3.94 14.38 -3.85
CA TYR A 33 -3.94 13.96 -5.25
C TYR A 33 -3.04 12.73 -5.50
N SER A 34 -2.35 12.25 -4.48
CA SER A 34 -1.42 11.14 -4.60
C SER A 34 -2.12 9.80 -4.77
N ASP A 35 -1.71 9.05 -5.79
CA ASP A 35 -2.07 7.66 -6.00
C ASP A 35 -1.38 6.72 -5.00
N LEU A 36 -1.81 5.45 -4.97
CA LEU A 36 -1.24 4.40 -4.11
C LEU A 36 -0.64 3.26 -4.94
N GLU A 37 0.66 3.02 -4.76
CA GLU A 37 1.42 2.01 -5.52
C GLU A 37 1.85 0.87 -4.59
N ILE A 38 1.37 -0.34 -4.87
CA ILE A 38 1.68 -1.55 -4.08
C ILE A 38 2.05 -2.69 -5.03
N LEU A 39 3.10 -3.44 -4.68
CA LEU A 39 3.40 -4.74 -5.28
C LEU A 39 3.17 -5.87 -4.27
N GLU A 40 2.46 -6.90 -4.72
CA GLU A 40 2.29 -8.16 -4.02
C GLU A 40 3.28 -9.19 -4.59
N GLY A 41 4.00 -9.88 -3.71
CA GLY A 41 4.92 -10.96 -4.08
C GLY A 41 4.34 -12.34 -3.75
N VAL A 42 4.43 -13.26 -4.71
CA VAL A 42 4.19 -14.70 -4.56
C VAL A 42 5.52 -15.45 -4.62
#